data_AF-A0A3N5QLK4-F1
#
_entry.id   AF-A0A3N5QLK4-F1
#
_cell.length_a   1.000
_cell.length_b   1.000
_cell.length_c   1.000
_cell.angle_alpha   90.00
_cell.angle_beta   90.00
_cell.angle_gamma   90.00
#
_symmetry.space_group_name_H-M   'P 1'
#
loop_
_entity.id
_entity.type
_entity.pdbx_description
1 polymer ?
#
loop_
_entity_poly.entity_id
_entity_poly.type
_entity_poly.pdbx_seq_one_letter_code
_entity_poly.pdbx_strand_id
1 'polypeptide(L)'
;SQDCKGLLIINTDREESVIYINNEYAGKGNLKIELDAGFYNVVAKENSNSRGNRSLSGSVDIKKCNHQTLVFNFDEEIYLETVPQDAAVFMNDSLLGYTPLYLAGSIGSLELKKPGFKNKLVSLKNYSKPFTLDFIGKTKELNFYERDLFKYLLAGIVVLGGTTAYFKLKADEKFEEYEITGDQVLLDETERFDLISGITFTALQINFGVLIYFFLND
;
A
#
# COMPACT_ATOMS: atom_id res chain seq x y z
N SER A 1 2.58 -55.35 18.89
CA SER A 1 2.41 -54.26 17.92
C SER A 1 3.14 -53.05 18.46
N GLN A 2 4.24 -52.61 17.82
CA GLN A 2 4.92 -51.38 18.25
C GLN A 2 3.98 -50.21 17.99
N ASP A 3 3.59 -49.51 19.05
CA ASP A 3 2.81 -48.28 18.95
C ASP A 3 3.73 -47.17 18.48
N CYS A 4 3.68 -46.90 17.18
CA CYS A 4 4.62 -46.02 16.50
C CYS A 4 3.94 -44.69 16.21
N LYS A 5 4.35 -43.66 16.96
CA LYS A 5 3.94 -42.27 16.77
C LYS A 5 4.54 -41.67 15.50
N GLY A 6 3.93 -40.62 14.98
CA GLY A 6 4.51 -39.81 13.92
C GLY A 6 5.38 -38.70 14.51
N LEU A 7 6.38 -38.23 13.76
CA LEU A 7 7.29 -37.16 14.17
C LEU A 7 6.96 -35.87 13.42
N LEU A 8 6.68 -34.81 14.17
CA LEU A 8 6.58 -33.45 13.64
C LEU A 8 7.87 -32.68 13.94
N ILE A 9 8.50 -32.18 12.87
CA ILE A 9 9.67 -31.31 12.92
C ILE A 9 9.21 -29.90 12.57
N ILE A 10 9.42 -28.94 13.47
CA ILE A 10 9.11 -27.53 13.22
C ILE A 10 10.42 -26.77 13.17
N ASN A 11 10.64 -26.09 12.05
CA ASN A 11 11.78 -25.20 11.86
C ASN A 11 11.30 -23.75 11.77
N THR A 12 12.05 -22.83 12.37
CA THR A 12 11.78 -21.39 12.33
C THR A 12 13.08 -20.59 12.27
N ASP A 13 13.04 -19.46 11.59
CA ASP A 13 14.13 -18.48 11.52
C ASP A 13 14.27 -17.61 12.78
N ARG A 14 13.32 -17.73 13.73
CA ARG A 14 13.30 -17.00 15.01
C ARG A 14 13.35 -17.96 16.20
N GLU A 15 14.51 -18.09 16.83
CA GLU A 15 14.70 -19.00 17.99
C GLU A 15 13.82 -18.64 19.21
N GLU A 16 13.47 -17.36 19.39
CA GLU A 16 12.58 -16.93 20.49
C GLU A 16 11.09 -17.11 20.18
N SER A 17 10.73 -17.54 18.97
CA SER A 17 9.33 -17.74 18.61
C SER A 17 8.68 -18.82 19.48
N VAL A 18 7.45 -18.58 19.91
CA VAL A 18 6.67 -19.50 20.72
C VAL A 18 5.76 -20.32 19.82
N ILE A 19 5.82 -21.65 19.95
CA ILE A 19 5.07 -22.58 19.12
C ILE A 19 3.89 -23.15 19.90
N TYR A 20 2.73 -23.16 19.25
CA TYR A 20 1.49 -23.75 19.75
C TYR A 20 1.02 -24.86 18.82
N ILE A 21 0.57 -25.98 19.37
CA ILE A 21 -0.08 -27.08 18.65
C ILE A 21 -1.49 -27.21 19.19
N ASN A 22 -2.51 -27.12 18.32
CA ASN A 22 -3.92 -27.11 18.70
C ASN A 22 -4.23 -26.11 19.83
N ASN A 23 -3.60 -24.93 19.75
CA ASN A 23 -3.69 -23.82 20.72
C ASN A 23 -3.00 -24.08 22.07
N GLU A 24 -2.35 -25.21 22.27
CA GLU A 24 -1.56 -25.51 23.47
C GLU A 24 -0.08 -25.19 23.25
N TYR A 25 0.59 -24.64 24.26
CA TYR A 25 2.02 -24.34 24.19
C TYR A 25 2.83 -25.62 24.02
N ALA A 26 3.61 -25.70 22.95
CA ALA A 26 4.42 -26.86 22.60
C ALA A 26 5.93 -26.64 22.85
N GLY A 27 6.40 -25.38 22.76
CA GLY A 27 7.80 -25.06 22.95
C GLY A 27 8.20 -23.71 22.36
N LYS A 28 9.51 -23.51 22.21
CA LYS A 28 10.12 -22.33 21.57
C LYS A 28 11.12 -22.74 20.50
N GLY A 29 11.22 -21.94 19.43
CA GLY A 29 12.19 -22.11 18.37
C GLY A 29 12.02 -23.42 17.60
N ASN A 30 13.14 -23.97 17.14
CA ASN A 30 13.21 -25.23 16.41
C ASN A 30 12.89 -26.42 17.34
N LEU A 31 11.93 -27.27 16.99
CA LEU A 31 11.49 -28.38 17.86
C LEU A 31 11.11 -29.64 17.09
N LYS A 32 11.21 -30.79 17.77
CA LYS A 32 10.81 -32.11 17.29
C LYS A 32 9.90 -32.75 18.32
N ILE A 33 8.69 -33.13 17.93
CA ILE A 33 7.68 -33.71 18.83
C ILE A 33 7.05 -34.94 18.19
N GLU A 34 6.91 -36.01 18.98
CA GLU A 34 6.15 -37.20 18.61
C GLU A 34 4.66 -37.00 18.90
N LEU A 35 3.82 -37.21 17.90
CA LEU A 35 2.37 -37.05 17.97
C LEU A 35 1.67 -38.32 17.52
N ASP A 36 0.49 -38.56 18.07
CA ASP A 36 -0.38 -39.61 17.57
C ASP A 36 -0.88 -39.27 16.16
N ALA A 37 -1.38 -40.26 15.43
CA ALA A 37 -1.92 -40.01 14.10
C ALA A 37 -3.15 -39.10 14.18
N GLY A 38 -3.17 -38.03 13.40
CA GLY A 38 -4.22 -37.02 13.43
C GLY A 38 -3.84 -35.72 12.74
N PHE A 39 -4.82 -34.82 12.66
CA PHE A 39 -4.65 -33.49 12.08
C PHE A 39 -4.34 -32.47 13.16
N TYR A 40 -3.30 -31.66 12.95
CA TYR A 40 -2.81 -30.69 13.92
C TYR A 40 -2.70 -29.31 13.29
N ASN A 41 -3.17 -28.30 14.03
CA ASN A 41 -2.95 -26.89 13.72
C ASN A 41 -1.75 -26.38 14.51
N VAL A 42 -0.81 -25.74 13.83
CA VAL A 42 0.45 -25.30 14.41
C VAL A 42 0.57 -23.79 14.20
N VAL A 43 0.83 -23.05 15.28
CA VAL A 43 0.99 -21.59 15.24
C VAL A 43 2.34 -21.22 15.82
N ALA A 44 3.19 -20.57 15.02
CA ALA A 44 4.40 -19.92 15.49
C ALA A 44 4.09 -18.44 15.77
N LYS A 45 4.44 -17.95 16.95
CA LYS A 45 4.27 -16.54 17.33
C LYS A 45 5.61 -15.91 17.66
N GLU A 46 5.89 -14.74 17.10
CA GLU A 46 7.08 -13.98 17.44
C GLU A 46 7.00 -13.46 18.88
N ASN A 47 8.03 -13.70 19.68
CA ASN A 47 8.14 -13.24 21.07
C ASN A 47 9.05 -12.01 21.11
N SER A 48 8.60 -10.89 20.54
CA SER A 48 9.35 -9.62 20.57
C SER A 48 8.56 -8.54 21.32
N ASN A 49 9.25 -7.77 22.15
CA ASN A 49 8.69 -6.64 22.89
C ASN A 49 8.39 -5.42 21.97
N SER A 50 8.75 -5.47 20.69
CA SER A 50 8.46 -4.41 19.72
C SER A 50 7.07 -4.61 19.11
N ARG A 51 6.22 -3.58 19.18
CA ARG A 51 4.83 -3.54 18.69
C ARG A 51 4.65 -4.26 17.34
N GLY A 52 4.10 -5.46 17.39
CA GLY A 52 3.69 -6.25 16.23
C GLY A 52 3.98 -7.73 16.42
N ASN A 53 3.25 -8.41 17.30
CA ASN A 53 3.40 -9.86 17.48
C ASN A 53 2.89 -10.58 16.23
N ARG A 54 3.80 -10.88 15.29
CA ARG A 54 3.48 -11.66 14.09
C ARG A 54 3.17 -13.09 14.48
N SER A 55 2.20 -13.70 13.81
CA SER A 55 1.90 -15.11 13.96
C SER A 55 1.73 -15.77 12.60
N LEU A 56 2.43 -16.87 12.39
CA LEU A 56 2.30 -17.72 11.22
C LEU A 56 1.59 -19.02 11.63
N SER A 57 0.69 -19.51 10.77
CA SER A 57 -0.06 -20.73 11.03
C SER A 57 0.18 -21.74 9.92
N GLY A 58 0.23 -23.01 10.28
CA GLY A 58 0.30 -24.14 9.37
C GLY A 58 -0.55 -25.29 9.91
N SER A 59 -0.84 -26.25 9.05
CA SER A 59 -1.55 -27.46 9.46
C SER A 59 -0.88 -28.67 8.86
N VAL A 60 -0.94 -29.79 9.58
CA VAL A 60 -0.28 -31.03 9.19
C VAL A 60 -1.12 -32.24 9.56
N ASP A 61 -1.15 -33.21 8.65
CA ASP A 61 -1.73 -34.54 8.89
C ASP A 61 -0.61 -35.54 9.22
N ILE A 62 -0.57 -35.97 10.47
CA ILE A 62 0.40 -36.93 11.02
C ILE A 62 -0.16 -38.34 10.86
N LYS A 63 0.65 -39.24 10.29
CA LYS A 63 0.33 -40.66 10.10
C LYS A 63 1.26 -41.50 10.97
N LYS A 64 0.87 -42.74 11.25
CA LYS A 64 1.75 -43.65 12.02
C LYS A 64 3.10 -43.84 11.31
N CYS A 65 4.18 -43.72 12.07
CA CYS A 65 5.56 -43.81 11.59
C CYS A 65 5.92 -42.87 10.43
N ASN A 66 5.24 -41.74 10.26
CA ASN A 66 5.64 -40.73 9.28
C ASN A 66 6.41 -39.59 9.94
N HIS A 67 7.21 -38.90 9.14
CA HIS A 67 7.85 -37.66 9.54
C HIS A 67 7.27 -36.53 8.69
N GLN A 68 6.90 -35.42 9.33
CA GLN A 68 6.42 -34.22 8.66
C GLN A 68 7.22 -33.01 9.14
N THR A 69 7.44 -32.06 8.24
CA THR A 69 8.19 -30.84 8.54
C THR A 69 7.36 -29.61 8.21
N LEU A 70 7.25 -28.69 9.16
CA LEU A 70 6.74 -27.34 8.94
C LEU A 70 7.86 -26.32 9.09
N VAL A 71 7.88 -25.31 8.22
CA VAL A 71 8.87 -24.23 8.24
C VAL A 71 8.15 -22.89 8.38
N PHE A 72 8.54 -22.10 9.38
CA PHE A 72 7.99 -20.79 9.68
C PHE A 72 9.07 -19.71 9.57
N ASN A 73 9.02 -18.90 8.51
CA ASN A 73 9.94 -17.80 8.28
C ASN A 73 9.23 -16.46 8.53
N PHE A 74 9.70 -15.69 9.50
CA PHE A 74 9.09 -14.42 9.91
C PHE A 74 9.55 -13.21 9.10
N ASP A 75 10.42 -13.40 8.09
CA ASP A 75 10.93 -12.43 7.12
C ASP A 75 11.00 -10.99 7.67
N GLU A 76 12.20 -10.56 8.06
CA GLU A 76 12.39 -9.19 8.58
C GLU A 76 11.89 -8.17 7.57
N GLU A 77 11.02 -7.23 7.95
CA GLU A 77 10.68 -6.11 7.07
C GLU A 77 11.61 -4.94 7.39
N ILE A 78 12.23 -4.39 6.35
CA ILE A 78 13.12 -3.24 6.45
C ILE A 78 12.37 -2.01 5.94
N TYR A 79 12.28 -0.99 6.80
CA TYR A 79 11.75 0.32 6.43
C TYR A 79 12.87 1.15 5.78
N LEU A 80 12.92 1.11 4.46
CA LEU A 80 13.94 1.77 3.66
C LEU A 80 13.62 3.25 3.46
N GLU A 81 14.57 4.12 3.81
CA GLU A 81 14.48 5.57 3.66
C GLU A 81 15.70 6.12 2.93
N THR A 82 15.52 7.27 2.27
CA THR A 82 16.61 8.00 1.60
C THR A 82 16.59 9.48 1.92
N VAL A 83 17.75 10.12 1.73
CA VAL A 83 17.90 11.57 1.77
C VAL A 83 18.47 12.03 0.42
N PRO A 84 17.71 12.70 -0.46
CA PRO A 84 16.31 13.11 -0.28
C PRO A 84 15.33 11.92 -0.34
N GLN A 85 14.11 12.13 0.16
CA GLN A 85 13.00 11.18 0.04
C GLN A 85 12.55 11.03 -1.43
N ASP A 86 11.67 10.07 -1.71
CA ASP A 86 11.13 9.81 -3.05
C ASP A 86 12.22 9.40 -4.06
N ALA A 87 13.06 8.46 -3.65
CA ALA A 87 13.97 7.77 -4.54
C ALA A 87 13.33 6.48 -5.04
N ALA A 88 13.36 6.25 -6.35
CA ALA A 88 12.90 5.01 -6.95
C ALA A 88 13.84 3.86 -6.55
N VAL A 89 13.27 2.75 -6.12
CA VAL A 89 13.97 1.57 -5.63
C VAL A 89 13.82 0.45 -6.64
N PHE A 90 14.93 -0.03 -7.20
CA PHE A 90 14.96 -1.12 -8.16
C PHE A 90 15.68 -2.34 -7.58
N MET A 91 15.18 -3.53 -7.92
CA MET A 91 15.92 -4.78 -7.77
C MET A 91 16.17 -5.34 -9.15
N ASN A 92 17.45 -5.43 -9.53
CA ASN A 92 17.86 -5.62 -10.92
C ASN A 92 17.18 -4.55 -11.80
N ASP A 93 16.33 -4.94 -12.75
CA ASP A 93 15.62 -4.03 -13.65
C ASP A 93 14.16 -3.78 -13.25
N SER A 94 13.68 -4.34 -12.14
CA SER A 94 12.29 -4.20 -11.68
C SER A 94 12.13 -3.08 -10.66
N LEU A 95 11.22 -2.13 -10.93
CA LEU A 95 10.82 -1.10 -9.97
C LEU A 95 10.01 -1.73 -8.84
N LEU A 96 10.51 -1.62 -7.60
CA LEU A 96 9.80 -2.05 -6.40
C LEU A 96 8.89 -0.95 -5.84
N GLY A 97 9.25 0.32 -6.03
CA GLY A 97 8.51 1.46 -5.52
C GLY A 97 9.39 2.69 -5.29
N TYR A 98 8.92 3.59 -4.43
CA TYR A 98 9.62 4.83 -4.08
C TYR A 98 9.79 4.92 -2.57
N THR A 99 10.91 5.45 -2.10
CA THR A 99 11.14 5.65 -0.66
C THR A 99 10.28 6.78 -0.09
N PRO A 100 9.80 6.67 1.17
CA PRO A 100 10.03 5.56 2.09
C PRO A 100 9.23 4.29 1.74
N LEU A 101 9.84 3.11 1.88
CA LEU A 101 9.29 1.83 1.41
C LEU A 101 9.58 0.67 2.37
N TYR A 102 8.58 -0.16 2.68
CA TYR A 102 8.78 -1.43 3.37
C TYR A 102 9.20 -2.53 2.39
N LEU A 103 10.28 -3.25 2.73
CA LEU A 103 10.85 -4.30 1.90
C LEU A 103 11.11 -5.55 2.73
N ALA A 104 10.98 -6.73 2.10
CA ALA A 104 11.46 -7.96 2.72
C ALA A 104 13.00 -7.92 2.89
N GLY A 105 13.49 -8.28 4.06
CA GLY A 105 14.89 -8.17 4.47
C GLY A 105 15.79 -9.21 3.81
N SER A 106 15.20 -10.26 3.24
CA SER A 106 15.87 -11.24 2.37
C SER A 106 16.22 -10.69 0.98
N ILE A 107 15.79 -9.47 0.65
CA ILE A 107 16.10 -8.83 -0.63
C ILE A 107 17.60 -8.46 -0.71
N GLY A 108 18.19 -8.75 -1.87
CA GLY A 108 19.61 -8.57 -2.14
C GLY A 108 20.04 -7.12 -2.37
N SER A 109 20.84 -6.90 -3.42
CA SER A 109 21.30 -5.56 -3.79
C SER A 109 20.18 -4.76 -4.47
N LEU A 110 20.05 -3.49 -4.10
CA LEU A 110 19.07 -2.55 -4.64
C LEU A 110 19.77 -1.42 -5.36
N GLU A 111 19.17 -0.90 -6.43
CA GLU A 111 19.58 0.34 -7.09
C GLU A 111 18.60 1.45 -6.74
N LEU A 112 19.12 2.53 -6.15
CA LEU A 112 18.36 3.73 -5.83
C LEU A 112 18.58 4.77 -6.93
N LYS A 113 17.48 5.30 -7.47
CA LYS A 113 17.50 6.33 -8.53
C LYS A 113 16.65 7.52 -8.10
N LYS A 114 17.21 8.72 -8.25
CA LYS A 114 16.44 9.96 -8.13
C LYS A 114 16.91 10.96 -9.19
N PRO A 115 16.01 11.60 -9.95
CA PRO A 115 16.40 12.61 -10.92
C PRO A 115 17.28 13.71 -10.30
N GLY A 116 18.40 14.03 -10.93
CA GLY A 116 19.39 14.99 -10.41
C GLY A 116 20.36 14.42 -9.38
N PHE A 117 20.27 13.13 -9.05
CA PHE A 117 21.17 12.44 -8.12
C PHE A 117 21.90 11.28 -8.81
N LYS A 118 23.07 10.94 -8.27
CA LYS A 118 23.85 9.77 -8.71
C LYS A 118 23.12 8.50 -8.30
N ASN A 119 22.98 7.56 -9.23
CA ASN A 119 22.46 6.23 -8.91
C ASN A 119 23.34 5.58 -7.83
N LYS A 120 22.71 4.88 -6.88
CA LYS A 120 23.40 4.27 -5.76
C LYS A 120 22.99 2.82 -5.59
N LEU A 121 23.96 1.91 -5.72
CA LEU A 121 23.77 0.50 -5.36
C LEU A 121 23.97 0.33 -3.85
N VAL A 122 23.00 -0.31 -3.20
CA VAL A 122 22.98 -0.51 -1.74
C VAL A 122 22.62 -1.95 -1.40
N SER A 123 23.04 -2.39 -0.21
CA SER A 123 22.65 -3.69 0.35
C SER A 123 21.96 -3.49 1.69
N LEU A 124 20.92 -4.28 1.96
CA LEU A 124 20.12 -4.19 3.17
C LEU A 124 20.71 -4.93 4.38
N LYS A 125 21.78 -5.73 4.21
CA LYS A 125 22.33 -6.61 5.27
C LYS A 125 22.68 -5.93 6.60
N ASN A 126 22.95 -4.63 6.60
CA ASN A 126 23.27 -3.84 7.80
C ASN A 126 22.58 -2.46 7.80
N TYR A 127 21.38 -2.38 7.22
CA TYR A 127 20.67 -1.11 7.13
C TYR A 127 20.24 -0.62 8.52
N SER A 128 20.73 0.57 8.91
CA SER A 128 20.44 1.19 10.21
C SER A 128 20.14 2.69 10.12
N LYS A 129 20.46 3.33 8.98
CA LYS A 129 20.26 4.76 8.74
C LYS A 129 19.84 4.99 7.29
N PRO A 130 19.06 6.04 6.99
CA PRO A 130 18.68 6.39 5.63
C PRO A 130 19.89 6.52 4.69
N PHE A 131 19.73 6.09 3.44
CA PHE A 131 20.78 6.26 2.45
C PHE A 131 20.76 7.68 1.87
N THR A 132 21.87 8.40 2.01
CA THR A 132 22.05 9.70 1.35
C THR A 132 22.44 9.52 -0.12
N LEU A 133 21.73 10.20 -1.03
CA LEU A 133 22.04 10.26 -2.45
C LEU A 133 22.87 11.51 -2.76
N ASP A 134 23.86 11.36 -3.63
CA ASP A 134 24.75 12.45 -4.00
C ASP A 134 24.14 13.25 -5.17
N PHE A 135 23.93 14.54 -4.97
CA PHE A 135 23.40 15.43 -6.01
C PHE A 135 24.45 15.62 -7.12
N ILE A 136 24.08 15.36 -8.38
CA ILE A 136 24.99 15.46 -9.55
C ILE A 136 24.83 16.75 -10.35
N GLY A 137 23.94 17.65 -9.94
CA GLY A 137 23.72 18.95 -10.59
C GLY A 137 22.28 19.11 -11.09
N LYS A 138 22.06 20.13 -11.94
CA LYS A 138 20.73 20.64 -12.29
C LYS A 138 19.76 19.52 -12.66
N THR A 139 18.73 19.36 -11.84
CA THR A 139 17.50 18.65 -12.18
C THR A 139 16.96 19.25 -13.46
N LYS A 140 16.65 18.42 -14.46
CA LYS A 140 15.76 18.87 -15.53
C LYS A 140 14.45 19.21 -14.83
N GLU A 141 14.11 20.50 -14.74
CA GLU A 141 12.79 20.88 -14.24
C GLU A 141 11.79 20.21 -15.17
N LEU A 142 10.92 19.38 -14.59
CA LEU A 142 9.83 18.79 -15.35
C LEU A 142 8.93 19.93 -15.80
N ASN A 143 8.62 19.94 -17.09
CA ASN A 143 7.60 20.84 -17.61
C ASN A 143 6.28 20.57 -16.85
N PHE A 144 5.45 21.58 -16.66
CA PHE A 144 4.26 21.57 -15.85
C PHE A 144 3.31 20.44 -16.26
N TYR A 145 3.18 20.18 -17.56
CA TYR A 145 2.35 19.10 -18.10
C TYR A 145 2.81 17.68 -17.69
N GLU A 146 4.05 17.53 -17.23
CA GLU A 146 4.61 16.27 -16.72
C GLU A 146 4.40 16.09 -15.22
N ARG A 147 4.04 17.17 -14.49
CA ARG A 147 3.82 17.16 -13.04
C ARG A 147 2.45 16.58 -12.70
N ASP A 148 2.34 15.90 -11.55
CA ASP A 148 1.06 15.32 -11.11
C ASP A 148 -0.02 16.37 -10.85
N LEU A 149 0.38 17.59 -10.46
CA LEU A 149 -0.55 18.73 -10.33
C LEU A 149 -1.35 18.98 -11.62
N PHE A 150 -0.73 18.88 -12.79
CA PHE A 150 -1.42 19.05 -14.07
C PHE A 150 -2.49 17.97 -14.28
N LYS A 151 -2.18 16.71 -13.95
CA LYS A 151 -3.13 15.60 -14.04
C LYS A 151 -4.33 15.82 -13.09
N TYR A 152 -4.08 16.29 -11.87
CA TYR A 152 -5.15 16.60 -10.91
C TYR A 152 -6.03 17.75 -11.37
N LEU A 153 -5.46 18.80 -11.95
CA LEU A 153 -6.24 19.92 -12.49
C LEU A 153 -7.11 19.48 -13.67
N LEU A 154 -6.58 18.68 -14.61
CA LEU A 154 -7.36 18.09 -15.70
C LEU A 154 -8.49 17.18 -15.21
N ALA A 155 -8.22 16.30 -14.26
CA ALA A 155 -9.25 15.45 -13.66
C ALA A 155 -10.33 16.30 -12.97
N GLY A 156 -9.92 17.35 -12.26
CA GLY A 156 -10.81 18.32 -11.63
C GLY A 156 -11.73 19.02 -12.65
N ILE A 157 -11.21 19.41 -13.82
CA ILE A 157 -12.01 20.00 -14.90
C ILE A 157 -13.14 19.07 -15.34
N VAL A 158 -12.84 17.78 -15.55
CA VAL A 158 -13.83 16.79 -15.98
C VAL A 158 -14.92 16.61 -14.92
N VAL A 159 -14.53 16.44 -13.65
CA VAL A 159 -15.47 16.24 -12.54
C VAL A 159 -16.33 17.48 -12.31
N LEU A 160 -15.74 18.67 -12.22
CA LEU A 160 -16.46 19.91 -11.97
C LEU A 160 -17.36 20.30 -13.16
N GLY A 161 -16.86 20.14 -14.39
CA GLY A 161 -17.64 20.38 -15.61
C GLY A 161 -18.82 19.42 -15.75
N GLY A 162 -18.59 18.12 -15.54
CA GLY A 162 -19.66 17.12 -15.56
C GLY A 162 -20.71 17.35 -14.47
N THR A 163 -20.28 17.70 -13.25
CA THR A 163 -21.19 18.00 -12.13
C THR A 163 -22.03 19.25 -12.42
N THR A 164 -21.39 20.32 -12.94
CA THR A 164 -22.08 21.55 -13.33
C THR A 164 -23.16 21.25 -14.38
N ALA A 165 -22.80 20.57 -15.47
CA ALA A 165 -23.73 20.24 -16.54
C ALA A 165 -24.90 19.37 -16.04
N TYR A 166 -24.61 18.36 -15.22
CA TYR A 166 -25.62 17.48 -14.66
C TYR A 166 -26.66 18.23 -13.82
N PHE A 167 -26.20 19.09 -12.89
CA PHE A 167 -27.12 19.83 -12.04
C PHE A 167 -27.85 20.95 -12.78
N LYS A 168 -27.21 21.58 -13.78
CA LYS A 168 -27.89 22.56 -14.64
C LYS A 168 -29.05 21.92 -15.40
N LEU A 169 -28.82 20.76 -16.03
CA LEU A 169 -29.88 20.04 -16.76
C LEU A 169 -31.03 19.63 -15.85
N LYS A 170 -30.75 19.19 -14.61
CA LYS A 170 -31.78 18.87 -13.63
C LYS A 170 -32.57 20.09 -13.16
N ALA A 171 -31.89 21.22 -12.96
CA ALA A 171 -32.54 22.47 -12.57
C ALA A 171 -33.51 22.92 -13.67
N ASP A 172 -33.07 22.86 -14.93
CA ASP A 172 -33.86 23.25 -16.10
C ASP A 172 -35.08 22.32 -16.26
N GLU A 173 -34.93 20.99 -16.15
CA GLU A 173 -36.05 20.03 -16.19
C GLU A 173 -37.10 20.31 -15.10
N LYS A 174 -36.64 20.59 -13.87
CA LYS A 174 -37.55 20.90 -12.74
C LYS A 174 -38.26 22.24 -12.91
N PHE A 175 -37.57 23.21 -13.52
CA PHE A 175 -38.15 24.51 -13.79
C PHE A 175 -39.23 24.43 -14.87
N GLU A 176 -39.03 23.65 -15.93
CA GLU A 176 -40.05 23.39 -16.94
C GLU A 176 -41.31 22.74 -16.33
N GLU A 177 -41.12 21.78 -15.42
CA GLU A 177 -42.24 21.14 -14.70
C GLU A 177 -42.98 22.15 -13.78
N TYR A 178 -42.25 23.04 -13.13
CA TYR A 178 -42.81 24.15 -12.36
C TYR A 178 -43.62 25.11 -13.24
N GLU A 179 -43.14 25.49 -14.43
CA GLU A 179 -43.86 26.39 -15.34
C GLU A 179 -45.22 25.82 -15.77
N ILE A 180 -45.34 24.49 -15.85
CA ILE A 180 -46.59 23.81 -16.20
C ILE A 180 -47.52 23.67 -14.99
N THR A 181 -46.98 23.29 -13.83
CA THR A 181 -47.78 22.88 -12.66
C THR A 181 -48.03 23.99 -11.66
N GLY A 182 -47.13 24.97 -11.57
CA GLY A 182 -47.09 26.00 -10.54
C GLY A 182 -46.68 25.49 -9.15
N ASP A 183 -46.19 24.26 -9.02
CA ASP A 183 -45.81 23.67 -7.73
C ASP A 183 -44.51 24.27 -7.18
N GLN A 184 -44.60 25.00 -6.07
CA GLN A 184 -43.46 25.66 -5.41
C GLN A 184 -42.36 24.70 -4.99
N VAL A 185 -42.65 23.43 -4.70
CA VAL A 185 -41.63 22.44 -4.34
C VAL A 185 -40.63 22.23 -5.49
N LEU A 186 -41.11 22.28 -6.73
CA LEU A 186 -40.25 22.16 -7.91
C LEU A 186 -39.34 23.38 -8.08
N LEU A 187 -39.85 24.58 -7.76
CA LEU A 187 -39.04 25.80 -7.78
C LEU A 187 -37.91 25.74 -6.74
N ASP A 188 -38.20 25.30 -5.51
CA ASP A 188 -37.19 25.12 -4.46
C ASP A 188 -36.11 24.09 -4.89
N GLU A 189 -36.52 23.02 -5.58
CA GLU A 189 -35.57 22.03 -6.13
C GLU A 189 -34.70 22.60 -7.25
N THR A 190 -35.30 23.38 -8.16
CA THR A 190 -34.57 24.12 -9.21
C THR A 190 -33.50 25.00 -8.59
N GLU A 191 -33.87 25.86 -7.62
CA GLU A 191 -32.93 26.77 -6.97
C GLU A 191 -31.77 26.03 -6.30
N ARG A 192 -32.05 24.89 -5.66
CA ARG A 192 -31.01 24.06 -5.05
C ARG A 192 -30.05 23.49 -6.10
N PHE A 193 -30.56 22.97 -7.21
CA PHE A 193 -29.71 22.41 -8.26
C PHE A 193 -28.91 23.50 -9.00
N ASP A 194 -29.52 24.65 -9.28
CA ASP A 194 -28.83 25.79 -9.88
C ASP A 194 -27.74 26.36 -8.97
N LEU A 195 -27.96 26.41 -7.66
CA LEU A 195 -26.92 26.82 -6.70
C LEU A 195 -25.72 25.88 -6.74
N ILE A 196 -25.96 24.55 -6.73
CA ILE A 196 -24.88 23.55 -6.81
C ILE A 196 -24.12 23.74 -8.13
N SER A 197 -24.84 23.85 -9.25
CA SER A 197 -24.25 24.09 -10.57
C SER A 197 -23.39 25.36 -10.60
N GLY A 198 -23.88 26.47 -10.05
CA GLY A 198 -23.16 27.74 -9.97
C GLY A 198 -21.88 27.66 -9.13
N ILE A 199 -21.92 26.96 -7.99
CA ILE A 199 -20.76 26.73 -7.14
C ILE A 199 -19.72 25.89 -7.89
N THR A 200 -20.13 24.77 -8.49
CA THR A 200 -19.20 23.90 -9.22
C THR A 200 -18.63 24.58 -10.46
N PHE A 201 -19.40 25.44 -11.12
CA PHE A 201 -18.92 26.23 -12.26
C PHE A 201 -17.87 27.25 -11.82
N THR A 202 -18.07 27.93 -10.69
CA THR A 202 -17.09 28.88 -10.16
C THR A 202 -15.79 28.15 -9.77
N ALA A 203 -15.89 27.00 -9.12
CA ALA A 203 -14.73 26.15 -8.84
C ALA A 203 -14.01 25.70 -10.12
N LEU A 204 -14.76 25.37 -11.18
CA LEU A 204 -14.21 25.04 -12.50
C LEU A 204 -13.41 26.21 -13.09
N GLN A 205 -13.93 27.43 -13.01
CA GLN A 205 -13.22 28.62 -13.50
C GLN A 205 -11.91 28.87 -12.73
N ILE A 206 -11.92 28.70 -11.41
CA ILE A 206 -10.70 28.81 -10.60
C ILE A 206 -9.69 27.72 -11.00
N ASN A 207 -10.14 26.49 -11.18
CA ASN A 207 -9.29 25.37 -11.61
C ASN A 207 -8.61 25.67 -12.96
N PHE A 208 -9.38 26.11 -13.95
CA PHE A 208 -8.84 26.56 -15.24
C PHE A 208 -7.85 27.72 -15.10
N GLY A 209 -8.17 28.72 -14.27
CA GLY A 209 -7.28 29.85 -14.01
C GLY A 209 -5.93 29.41 -13.44
N VAL A 210 -5.93 28.48 -12.49
CA VAL A 210 -4.71 27.89 -11.92
C VAL A 210 -3.93 27.09 -12.95
N LEU A 211 -4.62 26.26 -13.76
CA LEU A 211 -3.98 25.48 -14.82
C LEU A 211 -3.29 26.39 -15.85
N ILE A 212 -3.99 27.43 -16.33
CA ILE A 212 -3.45 28.39 -17.30
C ILE A 212 -2.28 29.17 -16.69
N TYR A 213 -2.41 29.63 -15.43
CA TYR A 213 -1.36 30.35 -14.74
C TYR A 213 -0.06 29.54 -14.66
N PHE A 214 -0.13 28.27 -14.28
CA PHE A 214 1.05 27.42 -14.24
C PHE A 214 1.56 27.06 -15.63
N PHE A 215 0.67 26.86 -16.61
CA PHE A 215 1.08 26.58 -17.98
C PHE A 215 1.81 27.75 -18.66
N LEU A 216 1.48 29.00 -18.31
CA LEU A 216 2.12 30.20 -18.89
C LEU A 216 3.39 30.64 -18.17
N ASN A 217 3.58 30.25 -16.91
CA ASN A 217 4.73 30.62 -16.09
C ASN A 217 5.81 29.52 -16.03
N ASP A 218 5.61 28.45 -16.77
CA ASP A 218 6.54 27.33 -16.93
C ASP A 218 7.18 27.41 -18.33
#